data_AF-A0A8J2HTS1-F1
#
_entry.id   AF-A0A8J2HTS1-F1
#
_cell.length_a   1.000
_cell.length_b   1.000
_cell.length_c   1.000
_cell.angle_alpha   90.00
_cell.angle_beta   90.00
_cell.angle_gamma   90.00
#
_symmetry.space_group_name_H-M   'P 1'
#
loop_
_entity.id
_entity.type
_entity.pdbx_description
1 polymer ?
#
loop_
_entity_poly.entity_id
_entity_poly.type
_entity_poly.pdbx_seq_one_letter_code
_entity_poly.pdbx_strand_id
1 'polypeptide(L)'
;MSRTTRADSPMDESPSMLSQCRGKVGSTITSRLEKLAIELPDAHLRQRASLTLHAAQRLEDYPVALNHGDLIPSNILVDQNTWEITGLVDWAEAEYLPFGTCLYALEYLLGYLTPAIPDLPPVWTYFDGATQLRELFWTHLIEAVPEVGARAEDVKVIRDVGVLLWHGIAWDDGAINRVVNEVDDMEEMTKLRAFLTVG
;
A
#
# COMPACT_ATOMS: atom_id res chain seq x y z
N MET A 1 29.24 -6.11 51.87
CA MET A 1 28.26 -6.97 51.18
C MET A 1 27.36 -6.06 50.35
N SER A 2 27.73 -5.83 49.09
CA SER A 2 27.00 -4.95 48.17
C SER A 2 25.90 -5.77 47.48
N ARG A 3 24.64 -5.33 47.62
CA ARG A 3 23.47 -5.93 46.96
C ARG A 3 23.33 -5.25 45.61
N THR A 4 23.86 -5.88 44.57
CA THR A 4 23.65 -5.45 43.18
C THR A 4 22.19 -5.68 42.82
N THR A 5 21.41 -4.61 42.75
CA THR A 5 20.07 -4.61 42.14
C THR A 5 20.21 -4.84 40.64
N ARG A 6 19.79 -6.02 40.16
CA ARG A 6 19.39 -6.20 38.76
C ARG A 6 18.08 -5.42 38.56
N ALA A 7 18.11 -4.44 37.67
CA ALA A 7 16.93 -3.86 37.07
C ALA A 7 16.95 -4.27 35.60
N ASP A 8 16.61 -5.53 35.33
CA ASP A 8 16.09 -5.91 34.03
C ASP A 8 14.60 -5.60 34.08
N SER A 9 14.26 -4.33 33.82
CA SER A 9 12.88 -4.00 33.47
C SER A 9 12.53 -4.77 32.20
N PRO A 10 11.38 -5.45 32.14
CA PRO A 10 10.95 -6.02 30.88
C PRO A 10 10.78 -4.86 29.90
N MET A 11 11.50 -4.89 28.78
CA MET A 11 11.14 -4.11 27.62
C MET A 11 9.68 -4.46 27.34
N ASP A 12 8.80 -3.48 27.52
CA ASP A 12 7.43 -3.56 27.08
C ASP A 12 7.49 -3.56 25.55
N GLU A 13 7.79 -4.73 24.97
CA GLU A 13 7.72 -4.97 23.54
C GLU A 13 6.23 -4.92 23.18
N SER A 14 5.69 -3.70 23.12
CA SER A 14 4.41 -3.45 22.50
C SER A 14 4.48 -4.11 21.12
N PRO A 15 3.62 -5.11 20.84
CA PRO A 15 3.72 -5.86 19.60
C PRO A 15 3.59 -4.89 18.43
N SER A 16 4.63 -4.84 17.58
CA SER A 16 4.61 -4.07 16.33
C SER A 16 3.27 -4.27 15.63
N MET A 17 2.65 -3.22 15.07
CA MET A 17 1.32 -3.36 14.45
C MET A 17 1.30 -4.45 13.36
N LEU A 18 2.44 -4.69 12.69
CA LEU A 18 2.59 -5.75 11.70
C LEU A 18 2.43 -7.15 12.31
N SER A 19 2.83 -7.35 13.57
CA SER A 19 2.64 -8.62 14.28
C SER A 19 1.18 -8.94 14.60
N GLN A 20 0.30 -7.93 14.55
CA GLN A 20 -1.15 -8.09 14.71
C GLN A 20 -1.82 -8.52 13.41
N CYS A 21 -1.17 -8.31 12.26
CA CYS A 21 -1.68 -8.65 10.93
C CYS A 21 -1.37 -10.13 10.62
N ARG A 22 -2.31 -11.03 10.95
CA ARG A 22 -2.08 -12.49 10.93
C ARG A 22 -2.61 -13.22 9.70
N GLY A 23 -3.23 -12.53 8.76
CA GLY A 23 -3.75 -13.17 7.55
C GLY A 23 -2.64 -13.44 6.52
N LYS A 24 -3.05 -13.74 5.29
CA LYS A 24 -2.16 -14.22 4.23
C LYS A 24 -1.18 -13.15 3.79
N VAL A 25 -1.65 -11.91 3.61
CA VAL A 25 -0.82 -10.77 3.23
C VAL A 25 -0.10 -10.22 4.45
N GLY A 26 -0.84 -10.00 5.54
CA GLY A 26 -0.38 -9.38 6.79
C GLY A 26 0.84 -10.06 7.39
N SER A 27 0.80 -11.39 7.48
CA SER A 27 1.89 -12.19 8.07
C SER A 27 3.18 -12.17 7.24
N THR A 28 3.12 -11.69 5.99
CA THR A 28 4.26 -11.70 5.07
C THR A 28 4.73 -10.29 4.66
N ILE A 29 4.10 -9.22 5.17
CA ILE A 29 4.42 -7.82 4.81
C ILE A 29 5.92 -7.54 4.92
N THR A 30 6.52 -7.79 6.09
CA THR A 30 7.95 -7.52 6.33
C THR A 30 8.83 -8.28 5.35
N SER A 31 8.64 -9.60 5.24
CA SER A 31 9.45 -10.43 4.33
C SER A 31 9.30 -10.05 2.86
N ARG A 32 8.11 -9.62 2.43
CA ARG A 32 7.86 -9.16 1.05
C ARG A 32 8.55 -7.83 0.79
N LEU A 33 8.46 -6.88 1.71
CA LEU A 33 9.14 -5.59 1.58
C LEU A 33 10.66 -5.73 1.60
N GLU A 34 11.21 -6.62 2.44
CA GLU A 34 12.64 -6.97 2.44
C GLU A 34 13.06 -7.53 1.08
N LYS A 35 12.27 -8.47 0.54
CA LYS A 35 12.51 -9.03 -0.78
C LYS A 35 12.48 -7.97 -1.88
N LEU A 36 11.49 -7.09 -1.86
CA LEU A 36 11.35 -5.98 -2.80
C LEU A 36 12.53 -5.00 -2.73
N ALA A 37 13.01 -4.69 -1.53
CA ALA A 37 14.17 -3.83 -1.32
C ALA A 37 15.47 -4.39 -1.91
N ILE A 38 15.52 -5.71 -2.18
CA ILE A 38 16.69 -6.38 -2.75
C ILE A 38 16.51 -6.66 -4.24
N GLU A 39 15.31 -7.11 -4.65
CA GLU A 39 15.10 -7.76 -5.94
C GLU A 39 14.36 -6.90 -6.96
N LEU A 40 13.76 -5.76 -6.59
CA LEU A 40 13.13 -4.87 -7.58
C LEU A 40 14.17 -4.46 -8.63
N PRO A 41 13.83 -4.43 -9.93
CA PRO A 41 14.81 -4.26 -11.00
C PRO A 41 15.48 -2.88 -10.96
N ASP A 42 14.73 -1.85 -10.54
CA ASP A 42 15.17 -0.47 -10.46
C ASP A 42 15.76 -0.11 -9.07
N ALA A 43 16.89 0.59 -9.06
CA ALA A 43 17.59 0.96 -7.83
C ALA A 43 16.81 1.97 -6.96
N HIS A 44 16.08 2.89 -7.59
CA HIS A 44 15.22 3.84 -6.88
C HIS A 44 14.02 3.13 -6.26
N LEU A 45 13.39 2.18 -6.96
CA LEU A 45 12.32 1.36 -6.41
C LEU A 45 12.80 0.51 -5.22
N ARG A 46 13.99 -0.10 -5.30
CA ARG A 46 14.61 -0.79 -4.16
C ARG A 46 14.83 0.13 -2.96
N GLN A 47 15.35 1.33 -3.19
CA GLN A 47 15.53 2.33 -2.15
C GLN A 47 14.18 2.73 -1.52
N ARG A 48 13.16 2.94 -2.34
CA ARG A 48 11.81 3.27 -1.88
C ARG A 48 11.23 2.16 -1.01
N ALA A 49 11.34 0.90 -1.43
CA ALA A 49 10.91 -0.25 -0.64
C ALA A 49 11.64 -0.34 0.71
N SER A 50 12.95 -0.13 0.74
CA SER A 50 13.74 -0.12 1.99
C SER A 50 13.31 1.01 2.94
N LEU A 51 13.12 2.22 2.43
CA LEU A 51 12.66 3.36 3.23
C LEU A 51 11.25 3.14 3.79
N THR A 52 10.35 2.63 2.96
CA THR A 52 8.97 2.30 3.36
C THR A 52 8.94 1.19 4.42
N LEU A 53 9.74 0.13 4.27
CA LEU A 53 9.88 -0.91 5.28
C LEU A 53 10.34 -0.35 6.63
N HIS A 54 11.42 0.43 6.62
CA HIS A 54 11.96 1.01 7.85
C HIS A 54 10.99 2.01 8.49
N ALA A 55 10.25 2.78 7.69
CA ALA A 55 9.23 3.68 8.22
C ALA A 55 8.06 2.90 8.83
N ALA A 56 7.53 1.89 8.14
CA ALA A 56 6.45 1.06 8.63
C ALA A 56 6.82 0.32 9.93
N GLN A 57 8.04 -0.22 10.04
CA GLN A 57 8.50 -0.90 11.26
C GLN A 57 8.59 0.01 12.49
N ARG A 58 8.73 1.33 12.31
CA ARG A 58 8.80 2.31 13.40
C ARG A 58 7.43 2.83 13.85
N LEU A 59 6.36 2.50 13.14
CA LEU A 59 5.03 2.93 13.53
C LEU A 59 4.57 2.13 14.76
N GLU A 60 4.34 2.86 15.85
CA GLU A 60 3.80 2.34 17.10
C GLU A 60 2.33 2.75 17.24
N ASP A 61 1.52 1.91 17.88
CA ASP A 61 0.10 2.20 18.14
C ASP A 61 -0.68 2.63 16.88
N TYR A 62 -0.40 1.98 15.74
CA TYR A 62 -1.03 2.31 14.45
C TYR A 62 -2.27 1.44 14.19
N PRO A 63 -3.40 1.99 13.72
CA PRO A 63 -4.64 1.24 13.57
C PRO A 63 -4.51 0.12 12.53
N VAL A 64 -4.93 -1.08 12.93
CA VAL A 64 -5.18 -2.22 12.03
C VAL A 64 -6.68 -2.29 11.78
N ALA A 65 -7.08 -2.26 10.51
CA ALA A 65 -8.48 -2.22 10.09
C ALA A 65 -8.76 -3.29 9.03
N LEU A 66 -10.03 -3.64 8.86
CA LEU A 66 -10.44 -4.49 7.75
C LEU A 66 -10.24 -3.72 6.43
N ASN A 67 -9.35 -4.22 5.58
CA ASN A 67 -9.06 -3.69 4.25
C ASN A 67 -9.73 -4.59 3.20
N HIS A 68 -10.14 -4.03 2.05
CA HIS A 68 -10.89 -4.74 1.01
C HIS A 68 -10.08 -5.87 0.35
N GLY A 69 -8.77 -5.70 0.21
CA GLY A 69 -7.88 -6.67 -0.45
C GLY A 69 -7.81 -6.56 -1.97
N ASP A 70 -8.86 -6.09 -2.63
CA ASP A 70 -8.85 -5.82 -4.08
C ASP A 70 -9.66 -4.57 -4.43
N LEU A 71 -9.21 -3.39 -4.00
CA LEU A 71 -9.96 -2.15 -4.18
C LEU A 71 -9.63 -1.51 -5.53
N ILE A 72 -10.26 -2.02 -6.58
CA ILE A 72 -10.15 -1.52 -7.96
C ILE A 72 -11.47 -0.92 -8.45
N PRO A 73 -11.48 -0.07 -9.51
CA PRO A 73 -12.69 0.63 -9.95
C PRO A 73 -13.88 -0.29 -10.27
N SER A 74 -13.65 -1.51 -10.78
CA SER A 74 -14.71 -2.47 -11.07
C SER A 74 -15.43 -3.00 -9.82
N ASN A 75 -14.82 -2.86 -8.64
CA ASN A 75 -15.38 -3.29 -7.36
C ASN A 75 -16.13 -2.15 -6.62
N ILE A 76 -16.23 -0.97 -7.23
CA ILE A 76 -16.90 0.21 -6.67
C ILE A 76 -18.21 0.45 -7.43
N LEU A 77 -19.33 0.38 -6.71
CA LEU A 77 -20.65 0.68 -7.28
C LEU A 77 -20.96 2.17 -7.13
N VAL A 78 -21.45 2.78 -8.21
CA VAL A 78 -21.75 4.21 -8.29
C VAL A 78 -23.17 4.40 -8.81
N ASP A 79 -23.93 5.32 -8.22
CA ASP A 79 -25.22 5.73 -8.79
C ASP A 79 -25.01 6.53 -10.08
N GLN A 80 -25.67 6.11 -11.17
CA GLN A 80 -25.48 6.71 -12.49
C GLN A 80 -25.97 8.17 -12.60
N ASN A 81 -26.84 8.62 -11.70
CA ASN A 81 -27.41 9.97 -11.72
C ASN A 81 -26.67 10.91 -10.77
N THR A 82 -26.31 10.45 -9.57
CA THR A 82 -25.68 11.28 -8.52
C THR A 82 -24.17 11.17 -8.47
N TRP A 83 -23.60 10.11 -9.07
CA TRP A 83 -22.17 9.76 -8.96
C TRP A 83 -21.70 9.43 -7.55
N GLU A 84 -22.63 9.17 -6.63
CA GLU A 84 -22.29 8.75 -5.27
C GLU A 84 -21.88 7.28 -5.25
N ILE A 85 -20.88 6.96 -4.42
CA ILE A 85 -20.51 5.58 -4.14
C ILE A 85 -21.64 4.93 -3.33
N THR A 86 -22.23 3.88 -3.86
CA THR A 86 -23.37 3.17 -3.26
C THR A 86 -22.97 1.85 -2.60
N GLY A 87 -21.80 1.31 -2.94
CA GLY A 87 -21.30 0.09 -2.33
C GLY A 87 -19.93 -0.36 -2.84
N LEU A 88 -19.37 -1.33 -2.13
CA LEU A 88 -18.16 -2.05 -2.50
C LEU A 88 -18.48 -3.55 -2.58
N VAL A 89 -17.99 -4.23 -3.60
CA VAL A 89 -18.24 -5.66 -3.86
C VAL A 89 -16.93 -6.43 -3.96
N ASP A 90 -17.00 -7.76 -3.89
CA ASP A 90 -15.85 -8.66 -3.97
C ASP A 90 -14.86 -8.57 -2.79
N TRP A 91 -15.37 -8.82 -1.59
CA TRP A 91 -14.60 -8.85 -0.34
C TRP A 91 -13.81 -10.16 -0.13
N ALA A 92 -13.59 -10.96 -1.18
CA ALA A 92 -12.96 -12.28 -1.04
C ALA A 92 -11.52 -12.21 -0.50
N GLU A 93 -10.78 -11.15 -0.84
CA GLU A 93 -9.40 -10.91 -0.41
C GLU A 93 -9.31 -10.04 0.86
N ALA A 94 -10.43 -9.78 1.54
CA ALA A 94 -10.47 -8.87 2.68
C ALA A 94 -9.63 -9.39 3.86
N GLU A 95 -8.82 -8.50 4.43
CA GLU A 95 -7.89 -8.86 5.50
C GLU A 95 -7.68 -7.69 6.48
N TYR A 96 -7.42 -8.01 7.74
CA TYR A 96 -6.99 -7.02 8.74
C TYR A 96 -5.53 -6.63 8.49
N LEU A 97 -5.33 -5.40 8.02
CA LEU A 97 -4.05 -4.80 7.63
C LEU A 97 -3.93 -3.39 8.22
N PRO A 98 -2.74 -2.78 8.26
CA PRO A 98 -2.60 -1.40 8.70
C PRO A 98 -3.51 -0.47 7.88
N PHE A 99 -4.23 0.44 8.53
CA PHE A 99 -5.10 1.40 7.86
C PHE A 99 -4.34 2.14 6.76
N GLY A 100 -4.95 2.29 5.59
CA GLY A 100 -4.31 2.93 4.44
C GLY A 100 -3.68 1.95 3.45
N THR A 101 -3.61 0.65 3.75
CA THR A 101 -3.02 -0.35 2.84
C THR A 101 -3.74 -0.38 1.49
N CYS A 102 -5.07 -0.22 1.46
CA CYS A 102 -5.83 -0.14 0.20
C CYS A 102 -5.82 1.24 -0.48
N LEU A 103 -5.08 2.25 0.02
CA LEU A 103 -5.07 3.59 -0.60
C LEU A 103 -4.30 3.66 -1.92
N TYR A 104 -3.68 2.56 -2.38
CA TYR A 104 -3.28 2.43 -3.79
C TYR A 104 -4.47 2.63 -4.74
N ALA A 105 -5.69 2.31 -4.29
CA ALA A 105 -6.93 2.45 -5.05
C ALA A 105 -7.21 3.89 -5.49
N LEU A 106 -6.73 4.88 -4.73
CA LEU A 106 -6.89 6.28 -5.11
C LEU A 106 -6.24 6.56 -6.46
N GLU A 107 -5.07 5.98 -6.74
CA GLU A 107 -4.40 6.21 -8.02
C GLU A 107 -5.19 5.63 -9.18
N TYR A 108 -5.82 4.47 -8.99
CA TYR A 108 -6.72 3.89 -9.97
C TYR A 108 -7.92 4.77 -10.32
N LEU A 109 -8.38 5.61 -9.39
CA LEU A 109 -9.46 6.57 -9.64
C LEU A 109 -8.97 7.85 -10.34
N LEU A 110 -7.67 8.13 -10.29
CA LEU A 110 -7.07 9.37 -10.78
C LEU A 110 -6.37 9.21 -12.13
N GLY A 111 -6.34 8.01 -12.69
CA GLY A 111 -5.70 7.76 -13.98
C GLY A 111 -6.12 6.43 -14.60
N TYR A 112 -5.44 6.07 -15.67
CA TYR A 112 -5.67 4.83 -16.40
C TYR A 112 -4.37 4.29 -16.99
N LEU A 113 -4.34 2.98 -17.17
CA LEU A 113 -3.26 2.29 -17.88
C LEU A 113 -3.64 2.16 -19.35
N THR A 114 -2.75 2.60 -20.24
CA THR A 114 -2.77 2.17 -21.64
C THR A 114 -1.91 0.90 -21.74
N PRO A 115 -2.51 -0.27 -22.09
CA PRO A 115 -1.77 -1.53 -22.19
C PRO A 115 -0.66 -1.46 -23.23
N ALA A 116 0.29 -2.39 -23.12
CA ALA A 116 1.33 -2.55 -24.12
C ALA A 116 0.71 -2.94 -25.48
N ILE A 117 1.22 -2.35 -26.56
CA ILE A 117 0.93 -2.78 -27.93
C ILE A 117 2.26 -3.11 -28.64
N PRO A 118 2.26 -3.83 -29.78
CA PRO A 118 3.51 -4.12 -30.48
C PRO A 118 4.35 -2.85 -30.66
N ASP A 119 5.61 -2.91 -30.20
CA ASP A 119 6.61 -1.84 -30.23
C ASP A 119 6.42 -0.66 -29.26
N LEU A 120 5.40 -0.67 -28.38
CA LEU A 120 5.20 0.38 -27.35
C LEU A 120 4.94 -0.21 -25.96
N PRO A 121 5.71 0.22 -24.93
CA PRO A 121 5.49 -0.22 -23.55
C PRO A 121 4.16 0.34 -22.99
N PRO A 122 3.62 -0.27 -21.92
CA PRO A 122 2.43 0.24 -21.27
C PRO A 122 2.71 1.57 -20.58
N VAL A 123 1.73 2.47 -20.55
CA VAL A 123 1.86 3.82 -19.99
C VAL A 123 0.73 4.11 -19.01
N TRP A 124 1.09 4.56 -17.81
CA TRP A 124 0.13 5.12 -16.88
C TRP A 124 -0.07 6.61 -17.16
N THR A 125 -1.32 7.04 -17.30
CA THR A 125 -1.69 8.44 -17.53
C THR A 125 -2.67 8.90 -16.46
N TYR A 126 -2.29 9.93 -15.70
CA TYR A 126 -3.21 10.60 -14.79
C TYR A 126 -4.15 11.53 -15.57
N PHE A 127 -5.40 11.65 -15.12
CA PHE A 127 -6.37 12.58 -15.70
C PHE A 127 -5.99 14.04 -15.42
N ASP A 128 -6.49 14.94 -16.27
CA ASP A 128 -6.46 16.37 -15.97
C ASP A 128 -7.16 16.62 -14.63
N GLY A 129 -6.49 17.32 -13.72
CA GLY A 129 -7.04 17.58 -12.39
C GLY A 129 -6.68 16.55 -11.31
N ALA A 130 -5.92 15.49 -11.64
CA ALA A 130 -5.57 14.43 -10.69
C ALA A 130 -4.90 14.96 -9.40
N THR A 131 -4.07 15.99 -9.51
CA THR A 131 -3.44 16.63 -8.32
C THR A 131 -4.48 17.25 -7.40
N GLN A 132 -5.39 18.06 -7.96
CA GLN A 132 -6.44 18.74 -7.20
C GLN A 132 -7.41 17.73 -6.57
N LEU A 133 -7.78 16.67 -7.30
CA LEU A 133 -8.64 15.61 -6.78
C LEU A 133 -7.97 14.81 -5.66
N ARG A 134 -6.65 14.58 -5.74
CA ARG A 134 -5.88 13.95 -4.65
C ARG A 134 -5.85 14.84 -3.40
N GLU A 135 -5.63 16.13 -3.56
CA GLU A 135 -5.69 17.10 -2.45
C GLU A 135 -7.09 17.14 -1.80
N LEU A 136 -8.16 17.13 -2.61
CA LEU A 136 -9.53 17.06 -2.13
C LEU A 136 -9.82 15.76 -1.38
N PHE A 137 -9.35 14.63 -1.90
CA PHE A 137 -9.46 13.34 -1.21
C PHE A 137 -8.85 13.40 0.19
N TRP A 138 -7.60 13.86 0.31
CA TRP A 138 -6.93 13.96 1.60
C TRP A 138 -7.62 14.96 2.54
N THR A 139 -8.07 16.09 2.01
CA THR A 139 -8.84 17.09 2.77
C THR A 139 -10.09 16.45 3.37
N HIS A 140 -10.92 15.79 2.55
CA HIS A 140 -12.15 15.18 3.04
C HIS A 140 -11.91 13.97 3.95
N LEU A 141 -10.86 13.18 3.70
CA LEU A 141 -10.49 12.08 4.59
C LEU A 141 -10.14 12.59 6.00
N ILE A 142 -9.37 13.67 6.08
CA ILE A 142 -8.98 14.29 7.37
C ILE A 142 -10.18 14.96 8.03
N GLU A 143 -11.07 15.61 7.28
CA GLU A 143 -12.31 16.18 7.83
C GLU A 143 -13.23 15.10 8.41
N ALA A 144 -13.34 13.95 7.73
CA ALA A 144 -14.17 12.84 8.18
C ALA A 144 -13.54 12.07 9.35
N VAL A 145 -12.20 11.96 9.39
CA VAL A 145 -11.44 11.25 10.42
C VAL A 145 -10.25 12.11 10.86
N PRO A 146 -10.45 13.07 11.79
CA PRO A 146 -9.40 14.02 12.21
C PRO A 146 -8.12 13.38 12.74
N GLU A 147 -8.20 12.17 13.29
CA GLU A 147 -7.06 11.37 13.76
C GLU A 147 -6.08 11.03 12.63
N VAL A 148 -6.57 10.90 11.39
CA VAL A 148 -5.74 10.73 10.19
C VAL A 148 -4.87 11.95 9.97
N GLY A 149 -5.37 13.16 10.24
CA GLY A 149 -4.61 14.41 10.07
C GLY A 149 -3.35 14.45 10.92
N ALA A 150 -3.40 13.97 12.16
CA ALA A 150 -2.24 13.89 13.05
C ALA A 150 -1.20 12.84 12.60
N ARG A 151 -1.60 11.89 11.76
CA ARG A 151 -0.78 10.75 11.29
C ARG A 151 -0.68 10.70 9.76
N ALA A 152 -0.87 11.82 9.07
CA ALA A 152 -1.01 11.84 7.61
C ALA A 152 0.19 11.21 6.89
N GLU A 153 1.40 11.51 7.35
CA GLU A 153 2.63 10.93 6.80
C GLU A 153 2.73 9.42 7.07
N ASP A 154 2.27 8.94 8.22
CA ASP A 154 2.21 7.50 8.51
C ASP A 154 1.21 6.78 7.60
N VAL A 155 0.05 7.40 7.32
CA VAL A 155 -0.93 6.87 6.35
C VAL A 155 -0.33 6.82 4.95
N LYS A 156 0.46 7.83 4.53
CA LYS A 156 1.17 7.79 3.24
C LYS A 156 2.21 6.67 3.18
N VAL A 157 2.95 6.43 4.26
CA VAL A 157 3.88 5.29 4.36
C VAL A 157 3.13 3.97 4.19
N ILE A 158 2.00 3.78 4.87
CA ILE A 158 1.21 2.55 4.75
C ILE A 158 0.54 2.43 3.37
N ARG A 159 0.14 3.54 2.75
CA ARG A 159 -0.30 3.56 1.35
C ARG A 159 0.80 3.01 0.43
N ASP A 160 2.06 3.41 0.65
CA ASP A 160 3.18 2.91 -0.14
C ASP A 160 3.48 1.44 0.13
N VAL A 161 3.27 0.96 1.37
CA VAL A 161 3.28 -0.48 1.67
C VAL A 161 2.25 -1.19 0.78
N GLY A 162 1.03 -0.67 0.69
CA GLY A 162 -0.01 -1.17 -0.22
C GLY A 162 0.44 -1.24 -1.69
N VAL A 163 0.96 -0.13 -2.23
CA VAL A 163 1.45 -0.08 -3.62
C VAL A 163 2.54 -1.12 -3.88
N LEU A 164 3.52 -1.23 -2.97
CA LEU A 164 4.62 -2.20 -3.09
C LEU A 164 4.13 -3.64 -3.02
N LEU A 165 3.16 -3.95 -2.16
CA LEU A 165 2.65 -5.31 -2.02
C LEU A 165 1.79 -5.74 -3.21
N TRP A 166 0.96 -4.85 -3.76
CA TRP A 166 0.05 -5.18 -4.87
C TRP A 166 0.72 -5.15 -6.24
N HIS A 167 1.68 -4.24 -6.45
CA HIS A 167 2.33 -4.07 -7.76
C HIS A 167 3.79 -4.54 -7.78
N GLY A 168 4.39 -4.82 -6.63
CA GLY A 168 5.78 -5.31 -6.52
C GLY A 168 5.93 -6.82 -6.58
N ILE A 169 4.86 -7.57 -6.35
CA ILE A 169 4.87 -9.03 -6.30
C ILE A 169 4.02 -9.56 -7.44
N ALA A 170 4.63 -10.36 -8.32
CA ALA A 170 3.91 -10.96 -9.42
C ALA A 170 2.97 -12.06 -8.91
N TRP A 171 1.77 -12.11 -9.49
CA TRP A 171 0.77 -13.13 -9.26
C TRP A 171 0.81 -14.17 -10.38
N ASP A 172 1.57 -15.25 -10.18
CA ASP A 172 1.61 -16.35 -11.14
C ASP A 172 0.73 -17.51 -10.63
N ASP A 173 -0.47 -17.69 -11.20
CA ASP A 173 -1.31 -18.91 -11.12
C ASP A 173 -1.28 -19.66 -9.76
N GLY A 174 -1.45 -18.92 -8.65
CA GLY A 174 -1.56 -19.47 -7.30
C GLY A 174 -0.27 -19.49 -6.45
N ALA A 175 0.89 -19.14 -7.01
CA ALA A 175 2.15 -18.98 -6.30
C ALA A 175 2.56 -17.51 -6.19
N ILE A 176 2.09 -16.82 -5.14
CA ILE A 176 2.50 -15.45 -4.81
C ILE A 176 3.91 -15.49 -4.23
N ASN A 177 4.98 -15.42 -5.04
CA ASN A 177 6.32 -15.47 -4.45
C ASN A 177 7.44 -14.74 -5.18
N ARG A 178 7.30 -14.24 -6.42
CA ARG A 178 8.41 -13.54 -7.11
C ARG A 178 8.18 -12.03 -7.21
N VAL A 179 9.28 -11.28 -7.19
CA VAL A 179 9.24 -9.84 -7.48
C VAL A 179 8.98 -9.64 -8.97
N VAL A 180 8.23 -8.59 -9.30
CA VAL A 180 7.93 -8.20 -10.69
C VAL A 180 9.21 -7.90 -11.48
N ASN A 181 9.17 -8.12 -12.79
CA ASN A 181 10.29 -7.87 -13.69
C ASN A 181 9.89 -7.05 -14.93
N GLU A 182 10.90 -6.51 -15.64
CA GLU A 182 10.71 -5.58 -16.77
C GLU A 182 10.18 -6.24 -18.06
N VAL A 183 10.08 -7.57 -18.10
CA VAL A 183 9.70 -8.32 -19.29
C VAL A 183 8.29 -8.88 -19.14
N ASP A 184 8.05 -9.63 -18.06
CA ASP A 184 6.78 -10.33 -17.87
C ASP A 184 5.71 -9.46 -17.21
N ASP A 185 6.12 -8.46 -16.42
CA ASP A 185 5.22 -7.67 -15.56
C ASP A 185 5.28 -6.17 -15.87
N MET A 186 5.44 -5.82 -17.15
CA MET A 186 5.62 -4.43 -17.61
C MET A 186 4.51 -3.48 -17.10
N GLU A 187 3.27 -3.93 -17.05
CA GLU A 187 2.14 -3.13 -16.57
C GLU A 187 2.25 -2.80 -15.08
N GLU A 188 2.63 -3.78 -14.27
CA GLU A 188 2.83 -3.61 -12.83
C GLU A 188 4.04 -2.72 -12.55
N MET A 189 5.12 -2.87 -13.33
CA MET A 189 6.26 -1.98 -13.28
C MET A 189 5.90 -0.53 -13.62
N THR A 190 5.03 -0.32 -14.63
CA THR A 190 4.51 1.00 -14.99
C THR A 190 3.69 1.61 -13.85
N LYS A 191 2.81 0.83 -13.20
CA LYS A 191 2.02 1.28 -12.04
C LYS A 191 2.90 1.60 -10.84
N LEU A 192 3.85 0.73 -10.48
CA LEU A 192 4.80 0.98 -9.38
C LEU A 192 5.51 2.32 -9.54
N ARG A 193 6.07 2.55 -10.73
CA ARG A 193 6.78 3.79 -11.06
C ARG A 193 5.87 5.00 -10.93
N ALA A 194 4.66 4.93 -11.48
CA ALA A 194 3.72 6.04 -11.42
C ALA A 194 3.20 6.31 -10.00
N PHE A 195 2.91 5.26 -9.23
CA PHE A 195 2.22 5.36 -7.95
C PHE A 195 3.19 5.76 -6.85
N LEU A 196 4.44 5.28 -6.85
CA LEU A 196 5.42 5.63 -5.83
C LEU A 196 6.05 7.01 -6.00
N THR A 197 5.85 7.66 -7.17
CA THR A 197 6.26 9.05 -7.41
C THR A 197 5.24 10.09 -6.96
N VAL A 198 4.05 9.67 -6.53
CA VAL A 198 2.98 10.57 -6.09
C VAL A 198 2.65 10.28 -4.63
N GLY A 199 2.55 11.33 -3.81
CA GLY A 199 2.31 11.25 -2.37
C GLY A 199 2.68 12.53 -1.63
#